data_AF-A0A924GYV4-F1
#
_entry.id   AF-A0A924GYV4-F1
#
_cell.length_a   1.000
_cell.length_b   1.000
_cell.length_c   1.000
_cell.angle_alpha   90.00
_cell.angle_beta   90.00
_cell.angle_gamma   90.00
#
_symmetry.space_group_name_H-M   'P 1'
#
loop_
_entity.id
_entity.type
_entity.pdbx_description
1 polymer ?
#
loop_
_entity_poly.entity_id
_entity_poly.type
_entity_poly.pdbx_seq_one_letter_code
_entity_poly.pdbx_strand_id
1 'polypeptide(L)' 'MSAPAFLSKIASRTEAASCVAALRHPVVFTNGVFDVLHRGHAVYLAQARELGASLVVALNT' A
#
# COMPACT_ATOMS: atom_id res chain seq x y z
N MET A 1 -16.41 11.90 16.40
CA MET A 1 -15.80 10.56 16.19
C MET A 1 -14.47 10.77 15.48
N SER A 2 -13.39 10.11 15.91
CA SER A 2 -12.07 10.25 15.25
C SER A 2 -12.05 9.48 13.93
N ALA A 3 -11.26 9.96 12.96
CA ALA A 3 -11.08 9.27 11.70
C ALA A 3 -10.40 7.90 11.91
N PRO A 4 -10.74 6.87 11.12
CA PRO A 4 -10.05 5.59 11.17
C PRO A 4 -8.55 5.73 10.88
N ALA A 5 -7.71 5.12 11.71
CA ALA A 5 -6.25 5.24 11.61
C ALA A 5 -5.69 4.80 10.25
N PHE A 6 -6.39 3.92 9.51
CA PHE A 6 -5.94 3.42 8.22
C PHE A 6 -5.98 4.47 7.10
N LEU A 7 -6.75 5.55 7.25
CA LEU A 7 -6.84 6.60 6.24
C LEU A 7 -5.50 7.34 6.06
N SER A 8 -4.63 7.33 7.08
CA SER A 8 -3.26 7.87 6.99
C SER A 8 -2.37 7.16 5.98
N LYS A 9 -2.79 5.98 5.47
CA LYS A 9 -2.07 5.21 4.46
C LYS A 9 -2.42 5.60 3.03
N ILE A 10 -3.48 6.39 2.84
CA ILE A 10 -3.94 6.82 1.52
C ILE A 10 -3.24 8.14 1.19
N ALA A 11 -2.48 8.14 0.10
CA ALA A 11 -1.79 9.32 -0.42
C ALA A 11 -2.22 9.58 -1.85
N SER A 12 -2.31 10.86 -2.23
CA SER A 12 -2.51 11.22 -3.64
C SER A 12 -1.26 10.88 -4.48
N ARG A 13 -1.42 10.82 -5.81
CA ARG A 13 -0.29 10.59 -6.73
C ARG A 13 0.81 11.65 -6.55
N THR A 14 0.45 12.89 -6.25
CA THR A 14 1.38 14.01 -6.05
C THR A 14 2.14 13.91 -4.73
N GLU A 15 1.52 13.35 -3.68
CA GLU A 15 2.16 13.18 -2.37
C GLU A 15 2.95 11.88 -2.24
N ALA A 16 2.65 10.89 -3.10
CA ALA A 16 3.19 9.54 -3.03
C ALA A 16 4.72 9.50 -2.92
N ALA A 17 5.44 10.30 -3.72
CA ALA A 17 6.90 10.32 -3.68
C ALA A 17 7.45 10.72 -2.30
N SER A 18 6.89 11.78 -1.71
CA SER A 18 7.27 12.26 -0.38
C SER A 18 6.91 11.26 0.72
N CYS A 19 5.72 10.64 0.64
CA CYS A 19 5.31 9.61 1.58
C CYS A 19 6.23 8.38 1.51
N VAL A 20 6.56 7.91 0.30
CA VAL A 20 7.44 6.76 0.10
C VAL A 20 8.87 7.04 0.58
N ALA A 21 9.38 8.26 0.39
CA ALA A 21 10.70 8.66 0.88
C ALA A 21 10.81 8.59 2.42
N ALA A 22 9.70 8.71 3.15
CA ALA A 22 9.67 8.60 4.61
C ALA A 22 9.53 7.15 5.12
N LEU A 23 9.35 6.16 4.24
CA LEU A 23 9.15 4.77 4.61
C LEU A 23 10.47 4.06 4.94
N ARG A 24 10.37 2.97 5.71
CA ARG A 24 11.51 2.10 5.98
C ARG A 24 11.85 1.28 4.73
N HIS A 25 13.14 1.22 4.40
CA HIS A 25 13.65 0.41 3.30
C HIS A 25 14.02 -1.03 3.74
N PRO A 26 13.98 -2.02 2.82
CA PRO A 26 13.57 -1.89 1.42
C PRO A 26 12.05 -1.72 1.29
N VAL A 27 11.64 -0.88 0.31
CA VAL A 27 10.23 -0.64 0.01
C VAL A 27 9.82 -1.57 -1.13
N VAL A 28 8.79 -2.37 -0.89
CA VAL A 28 8.15 -3.23 -1.89
C VAL A 28 7.02 -2.46 -2.55
N PHE A 29 6.88 -2.60 -3.86
CA PHE A 29 5.84 -1.95 -4.64
C PHE A 29 5.03 -2.98 -5.42
N THR A 30 3.71 -2.79 -5.46
CA THR A 30 2.82 -3.49 -6.38
C THR A 30 1.68 -2.58 -6.81
N ASN A 31 0.97 -2.96 -7.86
CA ASN A 31 -0.23 -2.27 -8.35
C ASN A 31 -1.34 -3.27 -8.67
N GLY A 32 -2.58 -2.78 -8.70
CA GLY A 32 -3.72 -3.57 -9.13
C GLY A 32 -5.03 -2.76 -9.10
N VAL A 33 -6.09 -3.37 -9.62
CA VAL A 33 -7.44 -2.78 -9.60
C VAL A 33 -8.10 -3.02 -8.24
N PHE A 34 -7.99 -4.23 -7.69
CA PHE A 34 -8.55 -4.62 -6.38
C PHE A 34 -10.04 -4.28 -6.16
N ASP A 35 -10.87 -4.37 -7.22
CA ASP A 35 -12.30 -4.06 -7.18
C ASP A 35 -13.07 -4.88 -6.11
N VAL A 36 -12.98 -6.21 -6.20
CA VAL A 36 -13.49 -7.11 -5.17
C VAL A 36 -12.32 -7.82 -4.49
N LEU A 37 -12.10 -7.50 -3.21
CA LEU A 37 -11.09 -8.18 -2.40
C LEU A 37 -11.53 -9.62 -2.08
N HIS A 38 -10.61 -10.55 -2.31
CA HIS A 38 -10.78 -11.96 -1.96
C HIS A 38 -9.49 -12.51 -1.33
N ARG A 39 -9.55 -13.74 -0.81
CA ARG A 39 -8.42 -14.40 -0.14
C ARG A 39 -7.13 -14.33 -0.96
N GLY A 40 -7.19 -14.55 -2.27
CA GLY A 40 -6.04 -14.42 -3.17
C GLY A 40 -5.29 -13.09 -3.04
N HIS A 41 -6.01 -11.95 -3.04
CA HIS A 41 -5.39 -10.63 -2.87
C HIS A 41 -4.75 -10.47 -1.49
N ALA A 42 -5.41 -10.93 -0.42
CA ALA A 42 -4.87 -10.83 0.93
C ALA A 42 -3.58 -11.65 1.09
N VAL A 43 -3.55 -12.88 0.57
CA VAL A 43 -2.37 -13.75 0.58
C VAL A 43 -1.24 -13.12 -0.25
N TYR A 44 -1.55 -12.63 -1.45
CA TYR A 44 -0.59 -11.96 -2.32
C TYR A 44 0.05 -10.73 -1.66
N LEU A 45 -0.76 -9.84 -1.06
CA LEU A 45 -0.27 -8.64 -0.40
C LEU A 45 0.52 -8.97 0.87
N ALA A 46 0.15 -10.02 1.61
CA ALA A 46 0.92 -10.51 2.75
C ALA A 46 2.30 -11.01 2.31
N GLN A 47 2.37 -11.82 1.26
CA GLN A 47 3.63 -12.29 0.69
C GLN A 47 4.49 -11.14 0.16
N ALA A 48 3.90 -10.17 -0.54
CA ALA A 48 4.61 -8.97 -0.99
C ALA A 48 5.18 -8.18 0.20
N ARG A 49 4.42 -8.07 1.30
CA ARG A 49 4.86 -7.36 2.51
C ARG A 49 6.06 -8.02 3.17
N GLU A 50 6.20 -9.34 3.10
CA GLU A 50 7.33 -10.07 3.70
C GLU A 50 8.67 -9.80 3.01
N LEU A 51 8.65 -9.32 1.75
CA LEU A 51 9.85 -9.03 0.97
C LEU A 51 10.55 -7.72 1.36
N GLY A 52 9.99 -6.93 2.28
CA GLY A 52 10.63 -5.70 2.71
C GLY A 52 10.06 -5.07 3.98
N ALA A 53 10.62 -3.92 4.34
CA ALA A 53 10.22 -3.22 5.56
C ALA A 53 8.88 -2.47 5.38
N SER A 54 8.56 -2.07 4.15
CA SER A 54 7.34 -1.35 3.80
C SER A 54 6.73 -1.89 2.51
N LEU A 55 5.40 -1.83 2.38
CA LEU A 55 4.66 -2.18 1.17
C LEU A 55 3.84 -0.97 0.70
N VAL A 56 3.99 -0.62 -0.58
CA VAL A 56 3.22 0.41 -1.27
C VAL A 56 2.35 -0.28 -2.32
N VAL A 57 1.05 0.03 -2.32
CA VAL A 57 0.08 -0.49 -3.28
C VAL A 57 -0.49 0.68 -4.08
N ALA A 58 -0.24 0.69 -5.38
CA ALA A 58 -0.90 1.62 -6.29
C ALA A 58 -2.23 1.05 -6.79
N LEU A 59 -3.25 1.90 -6.87
CA LEU A 59 -4.56 1.53 -7.41
C LEU A 59 -4.71 2.09 -8.83
N ASN A 60 -5.18 1.26 -9.74
CA ASN A 60 -5.43 1.64 -11.13
C ASN A 60 -6.74 2.46 -11.23
N THR A 61 -6.79 3.36 -12.22
CA THR A 61 -7.97 4.19 -12.56
C THR A 61 -8.61 3.72 -13.85
#